data_AF-A0A3L6JB49-F1
#
_entry.id   AF-A0A3L6JB49-F1
#
_cell.length_a   1.000
_cell.length_b   1.000
_cell.length_c   1.000
_cell.angle_alpha   90.00
_cell.angle_beta   90.00
_cell.angle_gamma   90.00
#
_symmetry.space_group_name_H-M   'P 1'
#
loop_
_entity.id
_entity.type
_entity.pdbx_description
1 polymer ?
#
loop_
_entity_poly.entity_id
_entity_poly.type
_entity_poly.pdbx_seq_one_letter_code
_entity_poly.pdbx_strand_id
1 'polypeptide(L)'
;MRICAKCGRANDVTRKYCTRCGASLLKVAEEKTAKPSGAIPEVGRVTTGASLKKAEASEEPLFSAVASDSDVERTVHASEVSPDRVRTADRHMEKTEYERAQETFASSENASPDERSLRASELRGLDTDTDEPVLPESAMGEFEAEPAPVEPKEGKEVVKQILERVKAAEARAKAEAPPQETRLEVEEEPASLEPTEPVAAAERPSGALFSSAPKVMPTESFAQPSRPMVSAAAEDQVRDDKVRMLDSDIKACNIERQQLQSEYDKLRGRLDEEVERYRTVAETKRIRAEGIERELRGAKQEYDDANKEYKNVDNRRKKELSDAEKRMSDVDKRVKKAEEAKEKRIRDLEKERQKREEEARKAQASS
;
A
#
# COMPACT_ATOMS: atom_id res chain seq x y z
N MET A 1 2.95 -20.06 33.92
CA MET A 1 4.15 -19.19 33.91
C MET A 1 5.30 -19.95 33.25
N ARG A 2 6.12 -19.30 32.42
CA ARG A 2 7.32 -19.91 31.81
C ARG A 2 8.58 -19.32 32.44
N ILE A 3 9.55 -20.17 32.76
CA ILE A 3 10.83 -19.74 33.34
C ILE A 3 11.85 -19.63 32.22
N CYS A 4 12.55 -18.50 32.13
CA CYS A 4 13.58 -18.28 31.12
C CYS A 4 14.79 -19.19 31.37
N ALA A 5 15.21 -19.96 30.37
CA ALA A 5 16.37 -20.85 30.48
C ALA A 5 17.70 -20.11 30.71
N LYS A 6 17.85 -18.89 30.15
CA LYS A 6 19.08 -18.09 30.34
C LYS A 6 19.20 -17.41 31.72
N CYS A 7 18.13 -16.80 32.24
CA CYS A 7 18.22 -15.95 33.43
C CYS A 7 17.30 -16.35 34.61
N GLY A 8 16.54 -17.45 34.48
CA GLY A 8 15.69 -17.97 35.57
C GLY A 8 14.45 -17.13 35.92
N ARG A 9 14.19 -16.00 35.24
CA ARG A 9 13.03 -15.15 35.54
C ARG A 9 11.72 -15.79 35.09
N ALA A 10 10.70 -15.72 35.93
CA ALA A 10 9.32 -16.10 35.58
C ALA A 10 8.71 -15.07 34.62
N ASN A 11 8.11 -15.55 33.53
CA ASN A 11 7.46 -14.77 32.50
C ASN A 11 6.04 -15.28 32.26
N ASP A 12 5.20 -14.39 31.75
CA ASP A 12 3.84 -14.72 31.32
C ASP A 12 3.85 -15.74 30.16
N VAL A 13 2.86 -16.63 30.12
CA VAL A 13 2.81 -17.78 29.19
C VAL A 13 2.59 -17.33 27.74
N THR A 14 1.98 -16.16 27.55
CA THR A 14 1.69 -15.56 26.25
C THR A 14 2.90 -14.89 25.58
N ARG A 15 3.99 -14.62 26.34
CA ARG A 15 5.17 -13.93 25.80
C ARG A 15 6.10 -14.88 25.06
N LYS A 16 6.50 -14.47 23.86
CA LYS A 16 7.45 -15.22 23.02
C LYS A 16 8.91 -15.09 23.50
N TYR A 17 9.25 -13.99 24.19
CA TYR A 17 10.61 -13.67 24.64
C TYR A 17 10.66 -13.25 26.11
N CYS A 18 11.79 -13.49 26.78
CA CYS A 18 12.02 -13.11 28.17
C CYS A 18 12.13 -11.60 28.34
N THR A 19 11.40 -11.03 29.31
CA THR A 19 11.40 -9.58 29.57
C THR A 19 12.72 -9.02 30.10
N ARG A 20 13.58 -9.87 30.69
CA ARG A 20 14.86 -9.43 31.26
C ARG A 20 16.02 -9.53 30.27
N CYS A 21 16.11 -10.63 29.53
CA CYS A 21 17.29 -10.93 28.71
C CYS A 21 16.97 -11.19 27.22
N GLY A 22 15.72 -11.02 26.79
CA GLY A 22 15.32 -11.18 25.38
C GLY A 22 15.34 -12.61 24.83
N ALA A 23 15.74 -13.62 25.61
CA ALA A 23 15.83 -15.00 25.13
C ALA A 23 14.44 -15.57 24.77
N SER A 24 14.37 -16.35 23.69
CA SER A 24 13.16 -17.08 23.28
C SER A 24 12.64 -17.96 24.43
N LEU A 25 11.36 -17.80 24.78
CA LEU A 25 10.63 -18.66 25.72
C LEU A 25 9.85 -19.77 25.00
N LEU A 26 9.86 -19.76 23.68
CA LEU A 26 9.40 -20.86 22.86
C LEU A 26 10.53 -21.89 22.88
N LYS A 27 10.39 -22.94 23.71
CA LYS A 27 11.13 -24.18 23.48
C LYS A 27 10.75 -24.61 22.07
N VAL A 28 11.63 -24.39 21.11
CA VAL A 28 11.55 -25.06 19.82
C VAL A 28 11.57 -26.52 20.22
N ALA A 29 10.40 -27.16 20.17
CA ALA A 29 10.35 -28.60 20.22
C ALA A 29 11.14 -29.01 19.00
N GLU A 30 12.42 -29.31 19.19
CA GLU A 30 13.20 -30.05 18.22
C GLU A 30 12.46 -31.36 18.05
N GLU A 31 11.52 -31.38 17.10
CA GLU A 31 11.07 -32.59 16.46
C GLU A 31 12.34 -33.22 15.91
N LYS A 32 12.86 -34.17 16.69
CA LYS A 32 13.80 -35.17 16.24
C LYS A 32 13.14 -35.85 15.06
N THR A 33 13.41 -35.35 13.87
CA THR A 33 13.15 -36.03 12.61
C THR A 33 13.95 -37.32 12.66
N ALA A 34 13.29 -38.38 13.08
CA ALA A 34 13.79 -39.73 12.95
C ALA A 34 14.09 -39.96 11.48
N LYS A 35 15.37 -40.23 11.16
CA LYS A 35 15.79 -40.75 9.86
C LYS A 35 14.90 -41.96 9.51
N PRO A 36 14.15 -41.94 8.41
CA PRO A 36 13.53 -43.16 7.91
C PRO A 36 14.64 -44.03 7.28
N SER A 37 15.15 -45.01 8.04
CA SER A 37 15.85 -46.15 7.45
C SER A 37 14.78 -47.14 6.95
N GLY A 38 14.45 -47.05 5.67
CA GLY A 38 13.54 -47.98 5.02
C GLY A 38 13.87 -48.04 3.54
N ALA A 39 14.67 -49.03 3.15
CA ALA A 39 14.89 -49.40 1.77
C ALA A 39 13.55 -49.77 1.12
N ILE A 40 13.19 -49.06 0.05
CA ILE A 40 12.11 -49.42 -0.86
C ILE A 40 12.77 -49.66 -2.23
N PRO A 41 12.50 -50.80 -2.89
CA PRO A 41 13.16 -51.17 -4.13
C PRO A 41 12.75 -50.27 -5.29
N GLU A 42 13.72 -50.04 -6.19
CA GLU A 42 13.61 -49.35 -7.46
C GLU A 42 12.42 -49.87 -8.28
N VAL A 43 11.43 -49.00 -8.51
CA VAL A 43 10.54 -49.16 -9.66
C VAL A 43 10.29 -47.80 -10.30
N GLY A 44 10.74 -47.66 -11.55
CA GLY A 44 10.09 -46.81 -12.54
C GLY A 44 10.21 -45.29 -12.34
N ARG A 45 11.38 -44.74 -12.63
CA ARG A 45 11.58 -43.32 -12.90
C ARG A 45 10.81 -42.91 -14.16
N VAL A 46 9.60 -42.36 -14.00
CA VAL A 46 8.91 -41.60 -15.05
C VAL A 46 9.22 -40.12 -14.84
N THR A 47 10.04 -39.57 -15.72
CA THR A 47 10.37 -38.15 -15.77
C THR A 47 9.24 -37.37 -16.44
N THR A 48 8.42 -36.67 -15.68
CA THR A 48 7.66 -35.51 -16.17
C THR A 48 8.29 -34.25 -15.61
N GLY A 49 9.19 -33.66 -16.40
CA GLY A 49 9.69 -32.31 -16.16
C GLY A 49 8.58 -31.30 -16.46
N ALA A 50 7.88 -30.85 -15.42
CA ALA A 50 7.04 -29.67 -15.46
C ALA A 50 7.60 -28.64 -14.47
N SER A 51 8.67 -27.97 -14.90
CA SER A 51 9.20 -26.79 -14.24
C SER A 51 8.25 -25.62 -14.53
N LEU A 52 7.31 -25.35 -13.63
CA LEU A 52 6.52 -24.13 -13.63
C LEU A 52 7.44 -22.94 -13.35
N LYS A 53 7.89 -22.28 -14.41
CA LYS A 53 8.39 -20.92 -14.34
C LYS A 53 7.22 -20.00 -14.01
N LYS A 54 7.34 -19.36 -12.86
CA LYS A 54 6.65 -18.14 -12.45
C LYS A 54 6.70 -17.13 -13.61
N ALA A 55 5.55 -16.87 -14.24
CA ALA A 55 5.36 -15.77 -15.16
C ALA A 55 4.65 -14.65 -14.38
N GLU A 56 5.39 -13.58 -14.12
CA GLU A 56 4.83 -12.26 -13.82
C GLU A 56 4.38 -11.67 -15.16
N ALA A 57 3.08 -11.43 -15.28
CA ALA A 57 2.48 -10.60 -16.32
C ALA A 57 1.28 -9.90 -15.67
N SER A 58 1.53 -8.70 -15.14
CA SER A 58 0.50 -7.72 -14.81
C SER A 58 0.16 -6.97 -16.10
N GLU A 59 -0.95 -7.34 -16.73
CA GLU A 59 -1.59 -6.53 -17.77
C GLU A 59 -2.67 -5.69 -17.10
N GLU A 60 -2.48 -4.37 -17.09
CA GLU A 60 -3.51 -3.37 -16.82
C GLU A 60 -4.42 -3.23 -18.06
N PRO A 61 -5.74 -3.02 -17.90
CA PRO A 61 -6.60 -2.66 -19.01
C PRO A 61 -6.53 -1.15 -19.26
N LEU A 62 -6.04 -0.75 -20.44
CA LEU A 62 -6.21 0.60 -20.97
C LEU A 62 -7.67 0.81 -21.39
N PHE A 63 -8.26 1.85 -20.81
CA PHE A 63 -9.61 2.32 -21.05
C PHE A 63 -9.88 2.67 -22.52
N SER A 64 -11.04 2.23 -22.97
CA SER A 64 -11.70 2.60 -24.23
C SER A 64 -12.07 4.08 -24.21
N ALA A 65 -11.54 4.85 -25.16
CA ALA A 65 -12.01 6.19 -25.46
C ALA A 65 -13.42 6.10 -26.08
N VAL A 66 -14.40 6.71 -25.42
CA VAL A 66 -15.75 6.93 -25.95
C VAL A 66 -15.67 8.17 -26.84
N ALA A 67 -15.79 7.98 -28.15
CA ALA A 67 -16.04 9.05 -29.10
C ALA A 67 -17.52 9.43 -28.99
N SER A 68 -17.80 10.66 -28.59
CA SER A 68 -19.14 11.26 -28.63
C SER A 68 -19.42 11.72 -30.05
N ASP A 69 -20.44 11.11 -30.66
CA ASP A 69 -21.16 11.63 -31.81
C ASP A 69 -21.78 12.99 -31.47
N SER A 70 -21.45 14.01 -32.25
CA SER A 70 -22.36 15.12 -32.50
C SER A 70 -22.23 15.53 -33.97
N ASP A 71 -23.21 15.07 -34.75
CA ASP A 71 -23.59 15.59 -36.06
C ASP A 71 -23.69 17.12 -36.05
N VAL A 72 -22.80 17.80 -36.79
CA VAL A 72 -23.14 18.91 -37.70
C VAL A 72 -22.02 18.99 -38.75
N GLU A 73 -22.26 18.45 -39.94
CA GLU A 73 -21.42 18.73 -41.12
C GLU A 73 -21.48 20.22 -41.46
N ARG A 74 -20.43 20.97 -41.09
CA ARG A 74 -20.17 22.29 -41.64
C ARG A 74 -18.83 22.27 -42.35
N THR A 75 -18.87 22.09 -43.66
CA THR A 75 -17.72 22.17 -44.56
C THR A 75 -17.19 23.61 -44.56
N VAL A 76 -16.14 23.87 -43.79
CA VAL A 76 -15.44 25.18 -43.77
C VAL A 76 -14.32 25.15 -44.81
N HIS A 77 -14.36 26.06 -45.77
CA HIS A 77 -13.33 26.22 -46.80
C HIS A 77 -12.03 26.80 -46.19
N ALA A 78 -10.89 26.27 -46.64
CA ALA A 78 -9.54 26.57 -46.11
C ALA A 78 -9.00 28.00 -46.39
N SER A 79 -9.83 28.98 -46.75
CA SER A 79 -9.40 30.32 -47.16
C SER A 79 -9.83 31.47 -46.23
N GLU A 80 -10.46 31.21 -45.08
CA GLU A 80 -10.97 32.27 -44.18
C GLU A 80 -10.24 32.40 -42.83
N VAL A 81 -9.12 31.69 -42.61
CA VAL A 81 -8.35 31.86 -41.37
C VAL A 81 -7.35 33.01 -41.54
N SER A 82 -7.66 34.14 -40.92
CA SER A 82 -6.78 35.31 -40.84
C SER A 82 -5.47 34.96 -40.09
N PRO A 83 -4.28 35.30 -40.63
CA PRO A 83 -3.01 34.97 -40.01
C PRO A 83 -2.63 36.03 -38.97
N ASP A 84 -3.41 36.20 -37.90
CA ASP A 84 -2.98 37.14 -36.85
C ASP A 84 -3.60 36.93 -35.45
N ARG A 85 -3.53 35.69 -34.95
CA ARG A 85 -3.63 35.43 -33.50
C ARG A 85 -2.78 34.22 -33.15
N VAL A 86 -1.49 34.47 -32.91
CA VAL A 86 -0.67 33.61 -32.06
C VAL A 86 -1.23 33.72 -30.64
N ARG A 87 -2.31 32.98 -30.37
CA ARG A 87 -2.68 32.62 -29.00
C ARG A 87 -1.72 31.51 -28.60
N THR A 88 -0.85 31.81 -27.65
CA THR A 88 -0.16 30.80 -26.85
C THR A 88 -1.24 29.90 -26.25
N ALA A 89 -1.43 28.73 -26.84
CA ALA A 89 -2.25 27.69 -26.25
C ALA A 89 -1.50 27.16 -25.04
N ASP A 90 -1.72 27.77 -23.88
CA ASP A 90 -1.51 27.10 -22.61
C ASP A 90 -2.43 25.88 -22.63
N ARG A 91 -1.85 24.73 -22.96
CA ARG A 91 -2.49 23.44 -22.79
C ARG A 91 -2.68 23.26 -21.29
N HIS A 92 -3.86 23.65 -20.80
CA HIS A 92 -4.36 23.16 -19.53
C HIS A 92 -4.40 21.64 -19.62
N MET A 93 -3.37 20.98 -19.09
CA MET A 93 -3.48 19.58 -18.74
C MET A 93 -4.62 19.50 -17.75
N GLU A 94 -5.67 18.76 -18.10
CA GLU A 94 -6.80 18.54 -17.22
C GLU A 94 -6.26 17.93 -15.93
N LYS A 95 -6.30 18.71 -14.84
CA LYS A 95 -5.88 18.27 -13.52
C LYS A 95 -6.60 16.97 -13.21
N THR A 96 -5.83 15.95 -12.86
CA THR A 96 -6.36 14.66 -12.43
C THR A 96 -7.27 14.89 -11.22
N GLU A 97 -8.24 14.00 -10.98
CA GLU A 97 -9.15 14.13 -9.82
C GLU A 97 -8.38 14.24 -8.49
N TYR A 98 -7.22 13.59 -8.40
CA TYR A 98 -6.32 13.69 -7.26
C TYR A 98 -5.72 15.09 -7.09
N GLU A 99 -5.31 15.75 -8.17
CA GLU A 99 -4.81 17.13 -8.13
C GLU A 99 -5.92 18.13 -7.80
N ARG A 100 -7.14 17.91 -8.31
CA ARG A 100 -8.31 18.71 -7.92
C ARG A 100 -8.63 18.54 -6.43
N ALA A 101 -8.49 17.34 -5.89
CA ALA A 101 -8.64 17.08 -4.46
C ALA A 101 -7.54 17.76 -3.63
N GLN A 102 -6.28 17.70 -4.05
CA GLN A 102 -5.21 18.43 -3.36
C GLN A 102 -5.41 19.95 -3.40
N GLU A 103 -5.88 20.49 -4.52
CA GLU A 103 -6.14 21.93 -4.67
C GLU A 103 -7.31 22.40 -3.80
N THR A 104 -8.37 21.59 -3.65
CA THR A 104 -9.48 21.91 -2.74
C THR A 104 -9.04 21.85 -1.28
N PHE A 105 -8.24 20.86 -0.89
CA PHE A 105 -7.66 20.82 0.46
C PHE A 105 -6.74 22.00 0.75
N ALA A 106 -5.81 22.33 -0.15
CA ALA A 106 -4.93 23.48 0.00
C ALA A 106 -5.69 24.81 0.03
N SER A 107 -6.76 24.94 -0.76
CA SER A 107 -7.64 26.11 -0.74
C SER A 107 -8.43 26.21 0.56
N SER A 108 -8.84 25.08 1.15
CA SER A 108 -9.53 25.05 2.44
C SER A 108 -8.62 25.40 3.61
N GLU A 109 -7.33 25.08 3.50
CA GLU A 109 -6.33 25.34 4.52
C GLU A 109 -5.96 26.83 4.59
N ASN A 110 -6.01 27.53 3.46
CA ASN A 110 -5.77 28.97 3.38
C ASN A 110 -7.02 29.83 3.56
N ALA A 111 -8.22 29.23 3.60
CA ALA A 111 -9.46 29.97 3.84
C ALA A 111 -9.46 30.62 5.23
N SER A 112 -9.88 31.88 5.28
CA SER A 112 -10.01 32.67 6.51
C SER A 112 -10.93 31.95 7.53
N PRO A 113 -10.69 32.09 8.85
CA PRO A 113 -11.56 31.51 9.88
C PRO A 113 -13.04 31.86 9.70
N ASP A 114 -13.34 33.06 9.20
CA ASP A 114 -14.71 33.51 8.93
C ASP A 114 -15.34 32.77 7.73
N GLU A 115 -14.55 32.49 6.69
CA GLU A 115 -15.01 31.72 5.52
C GLU A 115 -15.20 30.22 5.86
N ARG A 116 -14.36 29.65 6.74
CA ARG A 116 -14.57 28.29 7.25
C ARG A 116 -15.85 28.17 8.05
N SER A 117 -16.19 29.19 8.85
CA SER A 117 -17.42 29.20 9.64
C SER A 117 -18.68 29.28 8.76
N LEU A 118 -18.63 30.05 7.66
CA LEU A 118 -19.76 30.16 6.73
C LEU A 118 -20.01 28.85 5.95
N ARG A 119 -18.95 28.18 5.46
CA ARG A 119 -19.09 26.88 4.78
C ARG A 119 -19.55 25.75 5.69
N ALA A 120 -19.09 25.72 6.95
CA ALA A 120 -19.56 24.75 7.93
C ALA A 120 -21.06 24.93 8.27
N SER A 121 -21.60 26.13 8.06
CA SER A 121 -23.00 26.45 8.29
C SER A 121 -23.90 26.03 7.10
N GLU A 122 -23.40 26.08 5.86
CA GLU A 122 -24.13 25.58 4.67
C GLU A 122 -24.24 24.06 4.64
N LEU A 123 -23.21 23.33 5.05
CA LEU A 123 -23.21 21.86 5.07
C LEU A 123 -24.16 21.25 6.09
N ARG A 124 -24.60 22.02 7.11
CA ARG A 124 -25.56 21.55 8.12
C ARG A 124 -27.03 21.74 7.70
N GLY A 125 -27.29 22.39 6.55
CA GLY A 125 -28.64 22.68 6.07
C GLY A 125 -29.20 21.70 5.03
N LEU A 126 -28.46 20.67 4.63
CA LEU A 126 -28.80 19.82 3.46
C LEU A 126 -29.37 18.44 3.80
N ASP A 127 -29.62 18.12 5.08
CA ASP A 127 -30.02 16.78 5.53
C ASP A 127 -31.52 16.63 5.91
N THR A 128 -32.42 17.55 5.53
CA THR A 128 -33.85 17.44 5.94
C THR A 128 -34.91 17.37 4.85
N ASP A 129 -34.60 17.50 3.56
CA ASP A 129 -35.61 17.34 2.51
C ASP A 129 -35.34 16.09 1.67
N THR A 130 -35.93 15.01 2.16
CA THR A 130 -36.03 13.71 1.50
C THR A 130 -37.11 13.81 0.42
N ASP A 131 -36.74 14.23 -0.78
CA ASP A 131 -37.53 13.97 -1.99
C ASP A 131 -36.91 12.78 -2.73
N GLU A 132 -37.64 11.67 -2.75
CA GLU A 132 -37.37 10.49 -3.57
C GLU A 132 -37.21 10.88 -5.05
N PRO A 133 -36.09 10.57 -5.71
CA PRO A 133 -36.03 10.64 -7.16
C PRO A 133 -36.80 9.46 -7.76
N VAL A 134 -37.95 9.78 -8.35
CA VAL A 134 -38.70 8.92 -9.27
C VAL A 134 -37.77 8.46 -10.40
N LEU A 135 -37.53 7.15 -10.46
CA LEU A 135 -36.79 6.49 -11.52
C LEU A 135 -37.57 6.58 -12.84
N PRO A 136 -36.99 7.11 -13.93
CA PRO A 136 -37.58 6.98 -15.24
C PRO A 136 -37.39 5.53 -15.75
N GLU A 137 -38.51 4.83 -15.90
CA GLU A 137 -38.61 3.63 -16.71
C GLU A 137 -38.34 3.96 -18.19
N SER A 138 -37.69 3.01 -18.88
CA SER A 138 -37.69 2.81 -20.34
C SER A 138 -36.61 3.51 -21.17
N ALA A 139 -35.57 2.74 -21.50
CA ALA A 139 -34.89 2.78 -22.80
C ALA A 139 -34.16 1.45 -23.05
N MET A 140 -34.90 0.45 -23.52
CA MET A 140 -34.33 -0.76 -24.13
C MET A 140 -33.74 -0.37 -25.48
N GLY A 141 -32.42 -0.10 -25.50
CA GLY A 141 -31.63 0.11 -26.69
C GLY A 141 -30.86 -1.16 -27.04
N GLU A 142 -31.44 -1.92 -27.97
CA GLU A 142 -30.89 -3.08 -28.66
C GLU A 142 -29.69 -2.65 -29.54
N PHE A 143 -28.47 -3.05 -29.18
CA PHE A 143 -27.29 -3.01 -30.04
C PHE A 143 -26.46 -4.28 -29.80
N GLU A 144 -26.91 -5.38 -30.40
CA GLU A 144 -26.04 -6.52 -30.71
C GLU A 144 -25.21 -6.16 -31.95
N ALA A 145 -23.99 -5.67 -31.74
CA ALA A 145 -22.94 -5.73 -32.75
C ALA A 145 -21.99 -6.87 -32.36
N GLU A 146 -22.25 -8.04 -32.95
CA GLU A 146 -21.38 -9.21 -32.87
C GLU A 146 -19.99 -8.85 -33.43
N PRO A 147 -18.92 -8.86 -32.63
CA PRO A 147 -17.58 -8.53 -33.13
C PRO A 147 -17.14 -9.63 -34.10
N ALA A 148 -16.78 -9.21 -35.32
CA ALA A 148 -16.32 -10.11 -36.36
C ALA A 148 -15.20 -11.04 -35.84
N PRO A 149 -15.24 -12.35 -36.17
CA PRO A 149 -14.24 -13.30 -35.73
C PRO A 149 -12.87 -12.93 -36.28
N VAL A 150 -12.01 -12.38 -35.41
CA VAL A 150 -10.61 -12.07 -35.72
C VAL A 150 -9.88 -13.38 -35.99
N GLU A 151 -9.32 -13.54 -37.19
CA GLU A 151 -8.64 -14.77 -37.57
C GLU A 151 -7.46 -15.06 -36.61
N PRO A 152 -7.42 -16.25 -35.97
CA PRO A 152 -6.46 -16.58 -34.91
C PRO A 152 -4.99 -16.71 -35.38
N LYS A 153 -4.72 -16.45 -36.67
CA LYS A 153 -3.37 -16.49 -37.24
C LYS A 153 -2.64 -15.16 -37.07
N GLU A 154 -3.34 -14.02 -37.11
CA GLU A 154 -2.72 -12.70 -37.01
C GLU A 154 -2.29 -12.35 -35.58
N GLY A 155 -3.05 -12.81 -34.58
CA GLY A 155 -2.72 -12.56 -33.16
C GLY A 155 -1.37 -13.14 -32.71
N LYS A 156 -0.91 -14.24 -33.33
CA LYS A 156 0.39 -14.86 -32.98
C LYS A 156 1.59 -14.07 -33.50
N GLU A 157 1.43 -13.36 -34.63
CA GLU A 157 2.49 -12.51 -35.17
C GLU A 157 2.62 -11.21 -34.38
N VAL A 158 1.49 -10.64 -33.96
CA VAL A 158 1.47 -9.44 -33.11
C VAL A 158 2.12 -9.73 -31.76
N VAL A 159 1.81 -10.87 -31.11
CA VAL A 159 2.47 -11.26 -29.84
C VAL A 159 3.97 -11.48 -30.02
N LYS A 160 4.42 -12.05 -31.15
CA LYS A 160 5.86 -12.17 -31.44
C LYS A 160 6.54 -10.81 -31.61
N GLN A 161 5.92 -9.89 -32.35
CA GLN A 161 6.46 -8.53 -32.52
C GLN A 161 6.54 -7.76 -31.19
N ILE A 162 5.56 -7.92 -30.31
CA ILE A 162 5.56 -7.29 -28.99
C ILE A 162 6.69 -7.86 -28.13
N LEU A 163 6.85 -9.19 -28.08
CA LEU A 163 7.92 -9.84 -27.32
C LEU A 163 9.32 -9.48 -27.83
N GLU A 164 9.47 -9.29 -29.15
CA GLU A 164 10.73 -8.86 -29.75
C GLU A 164 11.06 -7.40 -29.42
N ARG A 165 10.06 -6.51 -29.44
CA ARG A 165 10.20 -5.11 -28.99
C ARG A 165 10.58 -5.00 -27.51
N VAL A 166 9.95 -5.81 -26.64
CA VAL A 166 10.27 -5.81 -25.20
C VAL A 166 11.70 -6.28 -24.96
N LYS A 167 12.14 -7.35 -25.63
CA LYS A 167 13.54 -7.82 -25.52
C LYS A 167 14.54 -6.79 -26.05
N ALA A 168 14.22 -6.09 -27.13
CA ALA A 168 15.08 -5.03 -27.66
C ALA A 168 15.16 -3.83 -26.70
N ALA A 169 14.07 -3.47 -26.03
CA ALA A 169 14.05 -2.40 -25.03
C ALA A 169 14.84 -2.79 -23.78
N GLU A 170 14.70 -4.03 -23.29
CA GLU A 170 15.45 -4.55 -22.14
C GLU A 170 16.97 -4.60 -22.44
N ALA A 171 17.35 -5.01 -23.65
CA ALA A 171 18.74 -5.00 -24.09
C ALA A 171 19.32 -3.58 -24.16
N ARG A 172 18.54 -2.59 -24.60
CA ARG A 172 18.95 -1.18 -24.59
C ARG A 172 19.09 -0.64 -23.17
N ALA A 173 18.12 -0.89 -22.29
CA ALA A 173 18.20 -0.49 -20.88
C ALA A 173 19.41 -1.10 -20.17
N LYS A 174 19.76 -2.34 -20.50
CA LYS A 174 20.95 -3.03 -19.95
C LYS A 174 22.27 -2.49 -20.51
N ALA A 175 22.28 -2.00 -21.75
CA ALA A 175 23.46 -1.39 -22.37
C ALA A 175 23.66 0.08 -21.95
N GLU A 176 22.58 0.79 -21.60
CA GLU A 176 22.59 2.20 -21.20
C GLU A 176 22.73 2.38 -19.68
N ALA A 177 22.60 1.31 -18.90
CA ALA A 177 22.92 1.34 -17.47
C ALA A 177 24.41 1.72 -17.31
N PRO A 178 24.74 2.89 -16.71
CA PRO A 178 26.12 3.29 -16.51
C PRO A 178 26.82 2.21 -15.68
N PRO A 179 28.10 1.90 -15.97
CA PRO A 179 28.85 0.93 -15.19
C PRO A 179 28.76 1.35 -13.73
N GLN A 180 28.09 0.53 -12.92
CA GLN A 180 28.06 0.74 -11.48
C GLN A 180 29.52 0.74 -11.04
N GLU A 181 30.02 1.91 -10.67
CA GLU A 181 31.32 2.04 -10.03
C GLU A 181 31.36 1.03 -8.90
N THR A 182 32.26 0.06 -9.05
CA THR A 182 32.68 -0.84 -7.99
C THR A 182 33.17 0.03 -6.84
N ARG A 183 32.23 0.33 -5.94
CA ARG A 183 32.48 0.99 -4.67
C ARG A 183 33.52 0.14 -3.95
N LEU A 184 34.75 0.66 -3.98
CA LEU A 184 35.92 0.15 -3.27
C LEU A 184 35.49 -0.35 -1.88
N GLU A 185 35.72 -1.64 -1.65
CA GLU A 185 35.78 -2.21 -0.31
C GLU A 185 36.79 -1.38 0.48
N VAL A 186 36.26 -0.56 1.39
CA VAL A 186 37.05 0.03 2.46
C VAL A 186 37.34 -1.10 3.42
N GLU A 187 38.60 -1.52 3.44
CA GLU A 187 39.19 -2.42 4.41
C GLU A 187 38.96 -1.85 5.82
N GLU A 188 38.05 -2.45 6.59
CA GLU A 188 37.81 -2.09 7.99
C GLU A 188 39.02 -2.52 8.84
N GLU A 189 39.75 -1.54 9.35
CA GLU A 189 40.72 -1.72 10.45
C GLU A 189 40.01 -2.26 11.71
N PRO A 190 40.60 -3.25 12.41
CA PRO A 190 40.07 -3.74 13.67
C PRO A 190 40.39 -2.76 14.80
N ALA A 191 39.48 -1.81 15.06
CA ALA A 191 39.53 -0.97 16.25
C ALA A 191 39.19 -1.81 17.50
N SER A 192 40.23 -2.20 18.22
CA SER A 192 40.16 -2.65 19.61
C SER A 192 39.60 -1.52 20.48
N LEU A 193 38.40 -1.72 21.03
CA LEU A 193 37.82 -0.87 22.06
C LEU A 193 37.71 -1.67 23.36
N GLU A 194 38.40 -1.16 24.37
CA GLU A 194 38.40 -1.61 25.76
C GLU A 194 37.01 -1.57 26.40
N PRO A 195 36.74 -2.44 27.39
CA PRO A 195 35.46 -2.49 28.09
C PRO A 195 35.35 -1.33 29.09
N THR A 196 34.52 -0.35 28.78
CA THR A 196 34.09 0.66 29.75
C THR A 196 32.96 0.11 30.63
N GLU A 197 33.13 0.28 31.95
CA GLU A 197 32.25 -0.21 32.99
C GLU A 197 30.82 0.37 32.91
N PRO A 198 29.77 -0.39 33.27
CA PRO A 198 28.41 0.12 33.29
C PRO A 198 28.17 0.96 34.54
N VAL A 199 28.01 2.27 34.36
CA VAL A 199 27.48 3.18 35.37
C VAL A 199 26.03 2.82 35.66
N ALA A 200 25.73 2.60 36.94
CA ALA A 200 24.41 2.28 37.47
C ALA A 200 23.35 3.29 37.03
N ALA A 201 22.43 2.86 36.16
CA ALA A 201 21.23 3.61 35.82
C ALA A 201 20.19 3.42 36.93
N ALA A 202 19.98 4.49 37.69
CA ALA A 202 18.95 4.64 38.70
C ALA A 202 17.55 4.36 38.11
N GLU A 203 16.78 3.58 38.86
CA GLU A 203 15.38 3.30 38.64
C GLU A 203 14.57 4.61 38.66
N ARG A 204 13.90 4.92 37.55
CA ARG A 204 12.81 5.90 37.54
C ARG A 204 11.50 5.16 37.86
N PRO A 205 10.78 5.52 38.93
CA PRO A 205 9.47 4.97 39.19
C PRO A 205 8.43 5.52 38.20
N SER A 206 7.55 4.61 37.81
CA SER A 206 6.32 4.80 37.04
C SER A 206 5.53 6.03 37.49
N GLY A 207 5.38 6.99 36.59
CA GLY A 207 4.50 8.15 36.76
C GLY A 207 3.04 7.73 36.81
N ALA A 208 2.46 7.75 38.01
CA ALA A 208 1.04 7.80 38.21
C ALA A 208 0.49 9.14 37.71
N LEU A 209 -0.65 9.07 37.04
CA LEU A 209 -1.49 10.18 36.63
C LEU A 209 -1.83 11.07 37.82
N PHE A 210 -1.16 12.22 37.95
CA PHE A 210 -1.65 13.33 38.76
C PHE A 210 -2.14 14.42 37.81
N SER A 211 -3.45 14.39 37.58
CA SER A 211 -4.24 15.52 37.13
C SER A 211 -4.28 16.56 38.26
N SER A 212 -3.24 17.39 38.37
CA SER A 212 -3.29 18.60 39.20
C SER A 212 -3.60 19.79 38.30
N ALA A 213 -4.87 20.17 38.28
CA ALA A 213 -5.29 21.49 37.84
C ALA A 213 -4.47 22.55 38.59
N PRO A 214 -4.02 23.63 37.92
CA PRO A 214 -3.33 24.73 38.60
C PRO A 214 -4.33 25.38 39.55
N LYS A 215 -4.18 25.10 40.84
CA LYS A 215 -4.86 25.83 41.91
C LYS A 215 -4.26 27.24 41.90
N VAL A 216 -4.96 28.15 41.24
CA VAL A 216 -4.75 29.59 41.32
C VAL A 216 -4.78 29.94 42.81
N MET A 217 -3.61 30.07 43.42
CA MET A 217 -3.49 30.62 44.76
C MET A 217 -3.94 32.08 44.66
N PRO A 218 -4.89 32.52 45.51
CA PRO A 218 -5.20 33.94 45.60
C PRO A 218 -3.94 34.66 46.06
N THR A 219 -3.60 35.73 45.35
CA THR A 219 -2.54 36.68 45.69
C THR A 219 -2.85 37.26 47.07
N GLU A 220 -2.40 36.60 48.14
CA GLU A 220 -2.33 37.20 49.46
C GLU A 220 -1.34 38.36 49.37
N SER A 221 -1.91 39.55 49.31
CA SER A 221 -1.31 40.83 49.65
C SER A 221 -0.53 40.69 50.96
N PHE A 222 0.76 40.37 50.85
CA PHE A 222 1.71 40.47 51.95
C PHE A 222 1.77 41.93 52.38
N ALA A 223 1.08 42.23 53.48
CA ALA A 223 1.25 43.45 54.23
C ALA A 223 2.74 43.62 54.54
N GLN A 224 3.31 44.73 54.09
CA GLN A 224 4.68 45.11 54.40
C GLN A 224 4.86 45.14 55.93
N PRO A 225 5.79 44.35 56.51
CA PRO A 225 6.19 44.58 57.89
C PRO A 225 6.87 45.95 57.96
N SER A 226 6.25 46.87 58.70
CA SER A 226 6.79 48.17 59.03
C SER A 226 8.16 47.99 59.68
N ARG A 227 9.21 48.33 58.94
CA ARG A 227 10.58 48.38 59.45
C ARG A 227 10.64 49.34 60.64
N PRO A 228 11.13 48.92 61.82
CA PRO A 228 11.44 49.86 62.89
C PRO A 228 12.57 50.79 62.42
N MET A 229 12.32 52.09 62.47
CA MET A 229 13.33 53.12 62.28
C MET A 229 14.31 53.08 63.46
N VAL A 230 15.36 52.27 63.36
CA VAL A 230 16.51 52.36 64.26
C VAL A 230 17.45 53.41 63.66
N SER A 231 17.58 54.52 64.39
CA SER A 231 18.44 55.65 64.08
C SER A 231 19.89 55.21 63.95
N ALA A 232 20.40 55.23 62.72
CA ALA A 232 21.82 55.15 62.39
C ALA A 232 22.51 56.45 62.83
N ALA A 233 23.03 56.46 64.05
CA ALA A 233 23.93 57.49 64.52
C ALA A 233 25.29 56.83 64.85
N ALA A 234 26.29 57.18 64.05
CA ALA A 234 27.72 57.12 64.38
C ALA A 234 28.42 55.75 64.48
N GLU A 235 28.35 54.93 63.42
CA GLU A 235 29.43 53.96 63.09
C GLU A 235 30.06 54.32 61.75
N ASP A 236 30.51 55.56 61.63
CA ASP A 236 31.19 56.09 60.46
C ASP A 236 32.68 56.30 60.78
N GLN A 237 33.53 56.03 59.78
CA GLN A 237 34.89 56.58 59.60
C GLN A 237 36.13 55.78 60.03
N VAL A 238 36.09 54.45 60.13
CA VAL A 238 37.26 53.61 59.77
C VAL A 238 36.81 52.34 59.03
N ARG A 239 35.94 52.47 58.02
CA ARG A 239 35.80 51.37 57.04
C ARG A 239 36.98 51.46 56.10
N ASP A 240 37.98 50.63 56.37
CA ASP A 240 39.15 50.37 55.53
C ASP A 240 38.74 50.37 54.04
N ASP A 241 39.41 51.17 53.21
CA ASP A 241 39.14 51.27 51.77
C ASP A 241 39.19 49.88 51.10
N LYS A 242 39.97 48.96 51.66
CA LYS A 242 39.99 47.56 51.22
C LYS A 242 38.64 46.87 51.40
N VAL A 243 37.93 47.11 52.50
CA VAL A 243 36.59 46.55 52.73
C VAL A 243 35.61 47.11 51.69
N ARG A 244 35.72 48.39 51.33
CA ARG A 244 34.86 48.99 50.29
C ARG A 244 35.13 48.42 48.89
N MET A 245 36.39 48.13 48.56
CA MET A 245 36.74 47.45 47.31
C MET A 245 36.16 46.03 47.29
N LEU A 246 36.37 45.25 48.36
CA LEU A 246 35.82 43.89 48.48
C LEU A 246 34.28 43.89 48.39
N ASP A 247 33.60 44.83 49.04
CA ASP A 247 32.13 44.97 48.94
C ASP A 247 31.67 45.28 47.51
N SER A 248 32.47 46.03 46.74
CA SER A 248 32.18 46.34 45.34
C SER A 248 32.40 45.14 44.44
N ASP A 249 33.47 44.38 44.67
CA ASP A 249 33.76 43.13 43.96
C ASP A 249 32.68 42.08 44.24
N ILE A 250 32.27 41.92 45.50
CA ILE A 250 31.16 41.02 45.87
C ILE A 250 29.87 41.40 45.14
N LYS A 251 29.57 42.71 45.00
CA LYS A 251 28.40 43.17 44.23
C LYS A 251 28.54 42.84 42.74
N ALA A 252 29.71 43.08 42.16
CA ALA A 252 29.99 42.76 40.75
C ALA A 252 29.82 41.26 40.48
N CYS A 253 30.43 40.39 41.31
CA CYS A 253 30.29 38.94 41.20
C CYS A 253 28.84 38.47 41.39
N ASN A 254 28.06 39.11 42.27
CA ASN A 254 26.64 38.77 42.43
C ASN A 254 25.79 39.15 41.20
N ILE A 255 26.10 40.27 40.56
CA ILE A 255 25.44 40.68 39.30
C ILE A 255 25.79 39.69 38.19
N GLU A 256 27.08 39.36 38.02
CA GLU A 256 27.54 38.37 37.04
C GLU A 256 26.87 37.01 37.26
N ARG A 257 26.81 36.55 38.51
CA ARG A 257 26.09 35.31 38.86
C ARG A 257 24.62 35.35 38.46
N GLN A 258 23.92 36.47 38.71
CA GLN A 258 22.52 36.62 38.30
C GLN A 258 22.36 36.62 36.78
N GLN A 259 23.27 37.27 36.05
CA GLN A 259 23.29 37.26 34.59
C GLN A 259 23.48 35.84 34.05
N LEU A 260 24.51 35.14 34.51
CA LEU A 260 24.79 33.75 34.13
C LEU A 260 23.63 32.81 34.47
N GLN A 261 22.98 33.00 35.62
CA GLN A 261 21.79 32.22 35.99
C GLN A 261 20.64 32.47 35.00
N SER A 262 20.39 33.73 34.62
CA SER A 262 19.36 34.06 33.63
C SER A 262 19.67 33.51 32.22
N GLU A 263 20.95 33.49 31.83
CA GLU A 263 21.40 32.91 30.56
C GLU A 263 21.25 31.39 30.57
N TYR A 264 21.60 30.74 31.68
CA TYR A 264 21.41 29.32 31.89
C TYR A 264 19.93 28.93 31.77
N ASP A 265 19.03 29.65 32.44
CA ASP A 265 17.59 29.37 32.36
C ASP A 265 17.03 29.58 30.95
N LYS A 266 17.50 30.60 30.22
CA LYS A 266 17.15 30.82 28.81
C LYS A 266 17.66 29.70 27.90
N LEU A 267 18.90 29.25 28.09
CA LEU A 267 19.47 28.15 27.32
C LEU A 267 18.71 26.86 27.57
N ARG A 268 18.43 26.57 28.85
CA ARG A 268 17.62 25.42 29.27
C ARG A 268 16.23 25.44 28.61
N GLY A 269 15.52 26.57 28.67
CA GLY A 269 14.21 26.73 28.04
C GLY A 269 14.24 26.46 26.53
N ARG A 270 15.22 27.02 25.81
CA ARG A 270 15.39 26.77 24.36
C ARG A 270 15.65 25.30 24.03
N LEU A 271 16.49 24.64 24.83
CA LEU A 271 16.81 23.22 24.63
C LEU A 271 15.60 22.33 24.94
N ASP A 272 14.85 22.62 26.01
CA ASP A 272 13.63 21.88 26.36
C ASP A 272 12.56 22.03 25.24
N GLU A 273 12.38 23.24 24.69
CA GLU A 273 11.49 23.49 23.53
C GLU A 273 11.94 22.73 22.27
N GLU A 274 13.25 22.66 22.01
CA GLU A 274 13.79 21.89 20.89
C GLU A 274 13.56 20.38 21.06
N VAL A 275 13.78 19.85 22.26
CA VAL A 275 13.48 18.45 22.59
C VAL A 275 11.98 18.15 22.38
N GLU A 276 11.08 19.01 22.84
CA GLU A 276 9.64 18.82 22.65
C GLU A 276 9.22 18.90 21.17
N ARG A 277 9.83 19.79 20.38
CA ARG A 277 9.61 19.84 18.92
C ARG A 277 10.01 18.52 18.27
N TYR A 278 11.20 17.97 18.59
CA TYR A 278 11.64 16.69 18.03
C TYR A 278 10.78 15.52 18.50
N ARG A 279 10.32 15.51 19.76
CA ARG A 279 9.36 14.51 20.27
C ARG A 279 8.06 14.52 19.47
N THR A 280 7.50 15.70 19.23
CA THR A 280 6.27 15.86 18.44
C THR A 280 6.45 15.36 17.01
N VAL A 281 7.57 15.68 16.36
CA VAL A 281 7.88 15.21 15.01
C VAL A 281 8.03 13.68 14.98
N ALA A 282 8.73 13.10 15.95
CA ALA A 282 8.90 11.65 16.06
C ALA A 282 7.56 10.94 16.26
N GLU A 283 6.69 11.48 17.13
CA GLU A 283 5.37 10.95 17.42
C GLU A 283 4.45 10.98 16.19
N THR A 284 4.41 12.11 15.48
CA THR A 284 3.64 12.22 14.22
C THR A 284 4.12 11.22 13.17
N LYS A 285 5.44 11.03 13.03
CA LYS A 285 6.01 10.02 12.12
C LYS A 285 5.63 8.60 12.54
N ARG A 286 5.62 8.31 13.84
CA ARG A 286 5.19 7.01 14.38
C ARG A 286 3.73 6.72 14.03
N ILE A 287 2.83 7.66 14.32
CA ILE A 287 1.39 7.52 14.01
C ILE A 287 1.17 7.30 12.51
N ARG A 288 1.88 8.05 11.65
CA ARG A 288 1.81 7.88 10.19
C ARG A 288 2.26 6.49 9.75
N ALA A 289 3.37 5.99 10.29
CA ALA A 289 3.86 4.64 9.99
C ALA A 289 2.85 3.57 10.41
N GLU A 290 2.28 3.68 11.62
CA GLU A 290 1.22 2.77 12.10
C GLU A 290 -0.06 2.84 11.26
N GLY A 291 -0.37 4.00 10.66
CA GLY A 291 -1.45 4.17 9.68
C GLY A 291 -1.20 3.35 8.41
N ILE A 292 -0.03 3.53 7.79
CA ILE A 292 0.38 2.80 6.58
C ILE A 292 0.42 1.29 6.84
N GLU A 293 0.86 0.85 8.01
CA GLU A 293 0.84 -0.58 8.38
C GLU A 293 -0.58 -1.16 8.52
N ARG A 294 -1.57 -0.36 8.93
CA ARG A 294 -2.97 -0.78 8.96
C ARG A 294 -3.55 -0.87 7.55
N GLU A 295 -3.29 0.13 6.70
CA GLU A 295 -3.70 0.13 5.29
C GLU A 295 -3.11 -1.05 4.52
N LEU A 296 -1.81 -1.32 4.70
CA LEU A 296 -1.14 -2.47 4.07
C LEU A 296 -1.76 -3.80 4.51
N ARG A 297 -2.20 -3.92 5.78
CA ARG A 297 -2.90 -5.12 6.26
C ARG A 297 -4.28 -5.25 5.63
N GLY A 298 -5.04 -4.16 5.52
CA GLY A 298 -6.33 -4.14 4.84
C GLY A 298 -6.21 -4.57 3.37
N ALA A 299 -5.31 -3.95 2.62
CA ALA A 299 -5.07 -4.27 1.22
C ALA A 299 -4.66 -5.74 0.99
N LYS A 300 -3.84 -6.32 1.89
CA LYS A 300 -3.47 -7.74 1.84
C LYS A 300 -4.68 -8.65 2.05
N GLN A 301 -5.54 -8.32 3.00
CA GLN A 301 -6.74 -9.09 3.27
C GLN A 301 -7.72 -9.05 2.10
N GLU A 302 -7.96 -7.87 1.53
CA GLU A 302 -8.81 -7.69 0.34
C GLU A 302 -8.27 -8.48 -0.85
N TYR A 303 -6.96 -8.44 -1.09
CA TYR A 303 -6.31 -9.26 -2.11
C TYR A 303 -6.52 -10.76 -1.88
N ASP A 304 -6.32 -11.24 -0.65
CA ASP A 304 -6.48 -12.65 -0.31
C ASP A 304 -7.94 -13.10 -0.50
N ASP A 305 -8.91 -12.26 -0.16
CA ASP A 305 -10.33 -12.54 -0.33
C ASP A 305 -10.73 -12.55 -1.82
N ALA A 306 -10.30 -11.54 -2.59
CA ALA A 306 -10.50 -11.52 -4.05
C ALA A 306 -9.86 -12.73 -4.76
N ASN A 307 -8.67 -13.14 -4.33
CA ASN A 307 -7.99 -14.32 -4.87
C ASN A 307 -8.73 -15.63 -4.53
N LYS A 308 -9.33 -15.72 -3.34
CA LYS A 308 -10.21 -16.85 -2.99
C LYS A 308 -11.45 -16.89 -3.88
N GLU A 309 -12.10 -15.75 -4.09
CA GLU A 309 -13.27 -15.66 -4.98
C GLU A 309 -12.93 -16.02 -6.42
N TYR A 310 -11.83 -15.49 -6.95
CA TYR A 310 -11.32 -15.85 -8.28
C TYR A 310 -11.12 -17.37 -8.42
N LYS A 311 -10.46 -18.00 -7.45
CA LYS A 311 -10.26 -19.46 -7.46
C LYS A 311 -11.58 -20.23 -7.41
N ASN A 312 -12.57 -19.75 -6.65
CA ASN A 312 -13.88 -20.38 -6.58
C ASN A 312 -14.61 -20.30 -7.93
N VAL A 313 -14.59 -19.13 -8.57
CA VAL A 313 -15.19 -18.92 -9.90
C VAL A 313 -14.49 -19.74 -10.97
N ASP A 314 -13.16 -19.79 -10.97
CA ASP A 314 -12.38 -20.60 -11.92
C ASP A 314 -12.65 -22.10 -11.76
N ASN A 315 -12.73 -22.58 -10.52
CA ASN A 315 -13.11 -23.97 -10.24
C ASN A 315 -14.53 -24.30 -10.72
N ARG A 316 -15.48 -23.38 -10.52
CA ARG A 316 -16.85 -23.52 -11.04
C ARG A 316 -16.86 -23.57 -12.56
N ARG A 317 -16.17 -22.64 -13.23
CA ARG A 317 -16.02 -22.60 -14.69
C ARG A 317 -15.43 -23.91 -15.23
N LYS A 318 -14.34 -24.41 -14.63
CA LYS A 318 -13.72 -25.69 -15.02
C LYS A 318 -14.69 -26.86 -14.90
N LYS A 319 -15.50 -26.89 -13.84
CA LYS A 319 -16.53 -27.93 -13.66
C LYS A 319 -17.61 -27.84 -14.74
N GLU A 320 -18.16 -26.65 -14.98
CA GLU A 320 -19.19 -26.42 -16.01
C GLU A 320 -18.68 -26.77 -17.42
N LEU A 321 -17.43 -26.41 -17.74
CA LEU A 321 -16.78 -26.78 -19.00
C LEU A 321 -16.61 -28.30 -19.14
N SER A 322 -16.10 -28.98 -18.10
CA SER A 322 -15.99 -30.46 -18.10
C SER A 322 -17.36 -31.13 -18.30
N ASP A 323 -18.40 -30.61 -17.66
CA ASP A 323 -19.76 -31.18 -17.77
C ASP A 323 -20.37 -30.89 -19.16
N ALA A 324 -20.08 -29.75 -19.78
CA ALA A 324 -20.45 -29.46 -21.16
C ALA A 324 -19.70 -30.37 -22.16
N GLU A 325 -18.40 -30.56 -21.98
CA GLU A 325 -17.56 -31.42 -22.83
C GLU A 325 -18.04 -32.88 -22.79
N LYS A 326 -18.40 -33.39 -21.61
CA LYS A 326 -19.02 -34.74 -21.48
C LYS A 326 -20.34 -34.84 -22.26
N ARG A 327 -21.21 -33.83 -22.15
CA ARG A 327 -22.48 -33.81 -22.89
C ARG A 327 -22.26 -33.78 -24.40
N MET A 328 -21.29 -33.00 -24.89
CA MET A 328 -20.89 -32.99 -26.29
C MET A 328 -20.39 -34.37 -26.74
N SER A 329 -19.48 -34.97 -25.98
CA SER A 329 -18.96 -36.32 -26.26
C SER A 329 -20.09 -37.37 -26.37
N ASP A 330 -21.11 -37.28 -25.54
CA ASP A 330 -22.26 -38.20 -25.59
C ASP A 330 -23.22 -37.92 -26.76
N VAL A 331 -23.36 -36.67 -27.18
CA VAL A 331 -24.06 -36.31 -28.43
C VAL A 331 -23.28 -36.86 -29.63
N ASP A 332 -21.97 -36.63 -29.71
CA ASP A 332 -21.13 -37.11 -30.81
C ASP A 332 -21.17 -38.63 -30.96
N LYS A 333 -21.15 -39.37 -29.84
CA LYS A 333 -21.35 -40.84 -29.86
C LYS A 333 -22.70 -41.24 -30.43
N ARG A 334 -23.77 -40.49 -30.15
CA ARG A 334 -25.12 -40.77 -30.69
C ARG A 334 -25.21 -40.43 -32.17
N VAL A 335 -24.62 -39.31 -32.60
CA VAL A 335 -24.50 -38.94 -34.02
C VAL A 335 -23.75 -40.03 -34.78
N LYS A 336 -22.57 -40.44 -34.30
CA LYS A 336 -21.78 -41.51 -34.92
C LYS A 336 -22.56 -42.81 -35.06
N LYS A 337 -23.30 -43.23 -34.03
CA LYS A 337 -24.17 -44.43 -34.11
C LYS A 337 -25.28 -44.27 -35.15
N ALA A 338 -25.87 -43.08 -35.26
CA ALA A 338 -26.91 -42.79 -36.25
C ALA A 338 -26.34 -42.80 -37.69
N GLU A 339 -25.14 -42.26 -37.89
CA GLU A 339 -24.42 -42.29 -39.17
C GLU A 339 -24.08 -43.72 -39.60
N GLU A 340 -23.52 -44.53 -38.69
CA GLU A 340 -23.24 -45.95 -38.94
C GLU A 340 -24.52 -46.73 -39.31
N ALA A 341 -25.64 -46.45 -38.63
CA ALA A 341 -26.94 -47.06 -38.94
C ALA A 341 -27.49 -46.63 -40.31
N LYS A 342 -27.36 -45.33 -40.65
CA LYS A 342 -27.74 -44.79 -41.96
C LYS A 342 -26.91 -45.44 -43.07
N GLU A 343 -25.60 -45.51 -42.92
CA GLU A 343 -24.69 -46.12 -43.89
C GLU A 343 -25.00 -47.61 -44.10
N LYS A 344 -25.31 -48.34 -43.02
CA LYS A 344 -25.76 -49.73 -43.12
C LYS A 344 -27.05 -49.86 -43.93
N ARG A 345 -28.04 -48.99 -43.70
CA ARG A 345 -29.30 -49.00 -44.46
C ARG A 345 -29.09 -48.68 -45.94
N ILE A 346 -28.21 -47.73 -46.27
CA ILE A 346 -27.84 -47.41 -47.65
C ILE A 346 -27.24 -48.66 -48.32
N ARG A 347 -26.27 -49.32 -47.67
CA ARG A 347 -25.66 -50.56 -48.19
C ARG A 347 -26.67 -51.68 -48.40
N ASP A 348 -27.65 -51.83 -47.50
CA ASP A 348 -28.69 -52.86 -47.65
C ASP A 348 -29.65 -52.53 -48.82
N LEU A 349 -30.03 -51.27 -49.01
CA LEU A 349 -30.84 -50.82 -50.14
C LEU A 349 -30.12 -50.97 -51.49
N GLU A 350 -28.81 -50.70 -51.53
CA GLU A 350 -27.98 -50.93 -52.72
C GLU A 350 -27.94 -52.41 -53.11
N LYS A 351 -27.78 -53.31 -52.12
CA LYS A 351 -27.86 -54.76 -52.35
C LYS A 351 -29.24 -55.19 -52.85
N GLU A 352 -30.33 -54.67 -52.29
CA GLU A 352 -31.69 -54.94 -52.79
C GLU A 352 -31.86 -54.46 -54.24
N ARG A 353 -31.38 -53.26 -54.56
CA ARG A 353 -31.42 -52.71 -55.91
C ARG A 353 -30.64 -53.58 -56.90
N GLN A 354 -29.42 -53.99 -56.55
CA GLN A 354 -28.61 -54.89 -57.38
C GLN A 354 -29.32 -56.22 -57.64
N LYS A 355 -29.96 -56.82 -56.62
CA LYS A 355 -30.75 -58.04 -56.78
C LYS A 355 -31.91 -57.85 -57.76
N ARG A 356 -32.68 -56.75 -57.64
CA ARG A 356 -33.78 -56.45 -58.57
C ARG A 356 -33.28 -56.23 -59.99
N GLU A 357 -32.14 -55.56 -60.17
CA GLU A 357 -31.52 -55.36 -61.48
C GLU A 357 -31.03 -56.69 -62.08
N GLU A 358 -30.47 -57.59 -61.28
CA GLU A 358 -30.08 -58.94 -61.71
C GLU A 358 -31.29 -59.81 -62.08
N GLU A 359 -32.34 -59.78 -61.26
CA GLU A 359 -33.62 -60.47 -61.56
C GLU A 359 -34.26 -59.94 -62.84
N ALA A 360 -34.28 -58.62 -63.04
CA ALA A 360 -34.77 -57.99 -64.27
C ALA A 360 -33.93 -58.40 -65.49
N ARG A 361 -32.60 -58.46 -65.35
CA ARG A 361 -31.69 -58.90 -66.42
C ARG A 361 -31.90 -60.39 -66.75
N LYS A 362 -32.12 -61.23 -65.75
CA LYS A 362 -32.48 -62.65 -65.94
C LYS A 362 -33.81 -62.79 -66.67
N ALA A 363 -34.83 -62.03 -66.27
CA ALA A 363 -36.14 -62.02 -66.92
C ALA A 363 -36.06 -61.57 -68.39
N GLN A 364 -35.28 -60.53 -68.68
CA GLN A 364 -35.01 -60.07 -70.06
C GLN A 364 -34.28 -61.12 -70.90
N ALA A 365 -33.33 -61.86 -70.32
CA ALA A 365 -32.60 -62.91 -71.04
C ALA A 365 -33.45 -64.18 -71.30
N SER A 366 -34.55 -64.37 -70.55
CA SER A 366 -35.48 -65.48 -70.73
C SER A 366 -36.66 -65.18 -71.67
N SER A 367 -36.86 -63.91 -72.04
CA SER A 367 -37.82 -63.47 -73.05
C SER A 367 -37.16 -63.40 -74.42
#